data_AF-A0A7S4S092-F1
#
_entry.id   AF-A0A7S4S092-F1
#
_cell.length_a   1.000
_cell.length_b   1.000
_cell.length_c   1.000
_cell.angle_alpha   90.00
_cell.angle_beta   90.00
_cell.angle_gamma   90.00
#
_symmetry.space_group_name_H-M   'P 1'
#
loop_
_entity.id
_entity.type
_entity.pdbx_description
1 polymer ?
#
loop_
_entity_poly.entity_id
_entity_poly.type
_entity_poly.pdbx_seq_one_letter_code
_entity_poly.pdbx_strand_id
1 'polypeptide(L)'
;TPSASPSPSPSFSCPDGQVGFVLTLTTDNYPEETRWVLKQGDKWPTGMVIASVDYLTTYTKPQATYIENLCIEENKTFMFRIFDKVRDGICCNYGKGEYSLALNDQEIHRGGEFNRKEQTKFEAISSYSNTNAPPGIKVVTEPKGGNLDSTNEDEEEELLSKLPHN
;
A
#
# COMPACT_ATOMS: atom_id res chain seq x y z
N THR A 1 32.37 -32.37 3.27
CA THR A 1 32.19 -31.22 4.16
C THR A 1 30.71 -31.11 4.50
N PRO A 2 30.29 -30.98 5.77
CA PRO A 2 28.87 -30.79 6.05
C PRO A 2 28.48 -29.37 5.66
N SER A 3 27.49 -29.25 4.78
CA SER A 3 26.87 -28.00 4.36
C SER A 3 26.04 -27.48 5.53
N ALA A 4 26.37 -26.30 6.06
CA ALA A 4 25.54 -25.64 7.04
C ALA A 4 24.15 -25.36 6.42
N SER A 5 23.10 -25.80 7.10
CA SER A 5 21.72 -25.45 6.77
C SER A 5 21.54 -23.93 6.95
N PRO A 6 20.83 -23.22 6.06
CA PRO A 6 20.55 -21.81 6.27
C PRO A 6 19.75 -21.65 7.58
N SER A 7 20.23 -20.76 8.46
CA SER A 7 19.48 -20.32 9.64
C SER A 7 18.16 -19.70 9.18
N PRO A 8 17.01 -19.99 9.81
CA PRO A 8 15.77 -19.31 9.46
C PRO A 8 15.97 -17.81 9.66
N SER A 9 15.75 -17.03 8.59
CA SER A 9 15.60 -15.58 8.68
C SER A 9 14.47 -15.28 9.68
N PRO A 10 14.57 -14.20 10.48
CA PRO A 10 13.50 -13.82 11.39
C PRO A 10 12.19 -13.67 10.60
N SER A 11 11.23 -14.55 10.85
CA SER A 11 9.90 -14.47 10.26
C SER A 11 9.17 -13.29 10.89
N PHE A 12 8.70 -12.37 10.05
CA PHE A 12 7.79 -11.31 10.50
C PHE A 12 6.51 -11.97 11.03
N SER A 13 6.14 -11.71 12.28
CA SER A 13 4.96 -12.29 12.93
C SER A 13 4.26 -11.24 13.77
N CYS A 14 2.94 -11.22 13.74
CA CYS A 14 2.14 -10.28 14.50
C CYS A 14 1.60 -10.87 15.80
N PRO A 15 1.35 -10.04 16.83
CA PRO A 15 0.66 -10.46 18.04
C PRO A 15 -0.75 -11.00 17.76
N ASP A 16 -1.30 -11.76 18.71
CA ASP A 16 -2.69 -12.21 18.67
C ASP A 16 -3.65 -11.03 18.48
N GLY A 17 -4.68 -11.22 17.65
CA GLY A 17 -5.64 -10.17 17.29
C GLY A 17 -5.13 -9.18 16.23
N GLN A 18 -4.00 -9.46 15.59
CA GLN A 18 -3.46 -8.66 14.50
C GLN A 18 -3.13 -9.51 13.27
N VAL A 19 -3.19 -8.88 12.10
CA VAL A 19 -2.83 -9.45 10.81
C VAL A 19 -1.58 -8.75 10.30
N GLY A 20 -0.64 -9.50 9.74
CA GLY A 20 0.54 -8.94 9.09
C GLY A 20 0.16 -8.31 7.75
N PHE A 21 0.27 -7.00 7.65
CA PHE A 21 0.18 -6.25 6.40
C PHE A 21 1.57 -6.02 5.82
N VAL A 22 1.74 -6.34 4.55
CA VAL A 22 3.00 -6.13 3.84
C VAL A 22 2.74 -5.28 2.60
N LEU A 23 3.42 -4.15 2.49
CA LEU A 23 3.57 -3.40 1.23
C LEU A 23 4.95 -3.74 0.65
N THR A 24 4.97 -4.32 -0.55
CA THR A 24 6.19 -4.41 -1.35
C THR A 24 6.09 -3.39 -2.47
N LEU A 25 7.00 -2.43 -2.49
CA LEU A 25 7.04 -1.34 -3.45
C LEU A 25 8.35 -1.41 -4.22
N THR A 26 8.28 -1.55 -5.54
CA THR A 26 9.41 -1.32 -6.44
C THR A 26 9.23 0.06 -7.06
N THR A 27 10.22 0.93 -6.87
CA THR A 27 10.19 2.29 -7.41
C THR A 27 10.47 2.31 -8.90
N ASP A 28 10.01 3.36 -9.57
CA ASP A 28 10.34 3.65 -10.96
C ASP A 28 11.67 4.44 -11.04
N ASN A 29 11.90 5.23 -12.09
CA ASN A 29 13.10 6.07 -12.16
C ASN A 29 13.01 7.35 -11.31
N TYR A 30 11.83 7.70 -10.79
CA TYR A 30 11.54 8.89 -9.99
C TYR A 30 10.97 8.52 -8.60
N PRO A 31 11.72 7.75 -7.79
CA PRO A 31 11.26 7.21 -6.51
C PRO A 31 10.73 8.28 -5.54
N GLU A 32 11.26 9.49 -5.61
CA GLU A 32 10.91 10.60 -4.74
C GLU A 32 9.49 11.15 -4.93
N GLU A 33 8.85 10.77 -6.05
CA GLU A 33 7.49 11.14 -6.41
C GLU A 33 6.45 10.21 -5.84
N THR A 34 6.88 9.10 -5.22
CA THR A 34 5.97 8.13 -4.60
C THR A 34 5.72 8.47 -3.13
N ARG A 35 4.44 8.54 -2.75
CA ARG A 35 4.02 8.54 -1.34
C ARG A 35 2.84 7.58 -1.15
N TRP A 36 2.59 7.16 0.08
CA TRP A 36 1.40 6.36 0.39
C TRP A 36 0.91 6.58 1.82
N VAL A 37 -0.36 6.24 2.04
CA VAL A 37 -1.02 6.31 3.35
C VAL A 37 -1.87 5.05 3.54
N LEU A 38 -1.73 4.42 4.70
CA LEU A 38 -2.63 3.38 5.19
C LEU A 38 -3.48 3.95 6.33
N LYS A 39 -4.81 3.94 6.17
CA LYS A 39 -5.77 4.34 7.20
C LYS A 39 -6.64 3.16 7.64
N GLN A 40 -7.00 3.13 8.92
CA GLN A 40 -8.10 2.32 9.43
C GLN A 40 -9.42 3.09 9.27
N GLY A 41 -10.37 2.49 8.57
CA GLY A 41 -11.65 3.10 8.20
C GLY A 41 -12.04 2.78 6.76
N ASP A 42 -13.31 3.03 6.44
CA ASP A 42 -13.91 2.77 5.12
C ASP A 42 -14.12 4.03 4.27
N LYS A 43 -13.76 5.21 4.81
CA LYS A 43 -13.98 6.53 4.23
C LYS A 43 -12.68 7.32 4.19
N TRP A 44 -12.63 8.27 3.27
CA TRP A 44 -11.61 9.32 3.20
C TRP A 44 -12.33 10.68 3.25
N PRO A 45 -11.77 11.75 3.85
CA PRO A 45 -10.46 11.84 4.51
C PRO A 45 -10.42 11.34 5.96
N THR A 46 -11.56 10.91 6.49
CA THR A 46 -11.69 10.42 7.87
C THR A 46 -10.98 9.08 8.10
N GLY A 47 -10.87 8.65 9.36
CA GLY A 47 -10.16 7.44 9.76
C GLY A 47 -8.81 7.70 10.42
N MET A 48 -8.27 6.69 11.08
CA MET A 48 -7.00 6.77 11.79
C MET A 48 -5.85 6.43 10.84
N VAL A 49 -4.85 7.30 10.73
CA VAL A 49 -3.61 6.98 10.01
C VAL A 49 -2.83 5.94 10.79
N ILE A 50 -2.60 4.79 10.18
CA ILE A 50 -1.83 3.68 10.75
C ILE A 50 -0.35 3.83 10.38
N ALA A 51 -0.09 4.13 9.11
CA ALA A 51 1.25 4.38 8.60
C ALA A 51 1.17 5.23 7.34
N SER A 52 2.27 5.93 7.05
CA SER A 52 2.43 6.69 5.80
C SER A 52 3.90 6.95 5.52
N VAL A 53 4.21 7.13 4.23
CA VAL A 53 5.46 7.73 3.75
C VAL A 53 5.10 8.97 2.95
N ASP A 54 5.84 10.05 3.16
CA ASP A 54 5.70 11.30 2.39
C ASP A 54 6.79 11.41 1.31
N TYR A 55 6.57 12.30 0.33
CA TYR A 55 7.50 12.53 -0.78
C TYR A 55 8.91 12.89 -0.29
N LEU A 56 9.92 12.50 -1.07
CA LEU A 56 11.34 12.83 -0.82
C LEU A 56 11.91 12.33 0.53
N THR A 57 11.17 11.53 1.31
CA THR A 57 11.60 11.10 2.66
C THR A 57 12.36 9.78 2.64
N THR A 58 11.77 8.74 2.07
CA THR A 58 12.21 7.35 2.26
C THR A 58 12.74 6.75 0.96
N TYR A 59 12.01 6.95 -0.13
CA TYR A 59 12.32 6.38 -1.43
C TYR A 59 13.23 7.33 -2.20
N THR A 60 14.48 6.90 -2.40
CA THR A 60 15.55 7.73 -2.96
C THR A 60 16.36 7.00 -4.04
N LYS A 61 16.11 5.70 -4.22
CA LYS A 61 16.82 4.89 -5.21
C LYS A 61 15.85 4.49 -6.32
N PRO A 62 16.20 4.74 -7.59
CA PRO A 62 15.40 4.29 -8.71
C PRO A 62 15.49 2.76 -8.85
N GLN A 63 14.42 2.14 -9.35
CA GLN A 63 14.35 0.69 -9.60
C GLN A 63 14.75 -0.16 -8.38
N ALA A 64 14.37 0.29 -7.18
CA ALA A 64 14.69 -0.37 -5.92
C ALA A 64 13.42 -0.89 -5.25
N THR A 65 13.52 -2.05 -4.61
CA THR A 65 12.42 -2.64 -3.85
C THR A 65 12.54 -2.30 -2.37
N TYR A 66 11.44 -1.83 -1.81
CA TYR A 66 11.24 -1.51 -0.40
C TYR A 66 10.11 -2.40 0.14
N ILE A 67 10.26 -2.89 1.37
CA ILE A 67 9.28 -3.77 2.03
C ILE A 67 8.91 -3.15 3.37
N GLU A 68 7.65 -2.79 3.52
CA GLU A 68 7.08 -2.27 4.76
C GLU A 68 6.24 -3.38 5.41
N ASN A 69 6.55 -3.70 6.66
CA ASN A 69 5.85 -4.73 7.42
C ASN A 69 5.15 -4.07 8.62
N LEU A 70 3.83 -4.23 8.70
CA LEU A 70 2.99 -3.65 9.74
C LEU A 70 2.08 -4.73 10.33
N CYS A 71 1.80 -4.63 11.63
CA CYS A 71 0.73 -5.41 12.22
C CYS A 71 -0.50 -4.51 12.39
N ILE A 72 -1.62 -4.93 11.83
CA ILE A 72 -2.87 -4.17 11.81
C ILE A 72 -3.97 -4.96 12.51
N GLU A 73 -4.92 -4.26 13.15
CA GLU A 73 -6.01 -4.90 13.88
C GLU A 73 -6.84 -5.81 12.96
N GLU A 74 -7.07 -7.06 13.39
CA GLU A 74 -7.94 -7.97 12.68
C GLU A 74 -9.42 -7.52 12.70
N ASN A 75 -10.20 -7.99 11.73
CA ASN A 75 -11.63 -7.69 11.57
C ASN A 75 -11.93 -6.18 11.47
N LYS A 76 -10.96 -5.38 11.03
CA LYS A 76 -11.12 -3.96 10.68
C LYS A 76 -11.02 -3.75 9.18
N THR A 77 -11.65 -2.67 8.72
CA THR A 77 -11.52 -2.19 7.34
C THR A 77 -10.39 -1.17 7.26
N PHE A 78 -9.62 -1.25 6.18
CA PHE A 78 -8.52 -0.35 5.88
C PHE A 78 -8.64 0.21 4.47
N MET A 79 -8.03 1.37 4.29
CA MET A 79 -7.87 2.04 3.01
C MET A 79 -6.38 2.32 2.81
N PHE A 80 -5.80 1.69 1.80
CA PHE A 80 -4.47 2.03 1.29
C PHE A 80 -4.61 3.00 0.12
N ARG A 81 -3.79 4.06 0.11
CA ARG A 81 -3.65 4.97 -1.03
C ARG A 81 -2.19 5.17 -1.36
N ILE A 82 -1.84 5.02 -2.62
CA ILE A 82 -0.55 5.40 -3.18
C ILE A 82 -0.76 6.58 -4.13
N PHE A 83 0.22 7.47 -4.18
CA PHE A 83 0.18 8.67 -4.99
C PHE A 83 1.50 8.85 -5.71
N ASP A 84 1.38 9.43 -6.89
CA ASP A 84 2.49 9.89 -7.71
C ASP A 84 2.36 11.41 -7.94
N LYS A 85 3.46 12.14 -7.75
CA LYS A 85 3.47 13.60 -7.73
C LYS A 85 3.30 14.19 -9.13
N VAL A 86 3.92 13.62 -10.15
CA VAL A 86 3.91 14.12 -11.54
C VAL A 86 2.76 13.55 -12.35
N ARG A 87 2.01 12.60 -11.75
CA ARG A 87 0.74 12.04 -12.20
C ARG A 87 0.86 11.12 -13.42
N ASP A 88 2.02 10.52 -13.61
CA ASP A 88 2.25 9.46 -14.60
C ASP A 88 2.32 8.07 -13.96
N GLY A 89 2.29 8.00 -12.63
CA GLY A 89 2.34 6.76 -11.87
C GLY A 89 3.74 6.19 -11.79
N ILE A 90 3.86 5.06 -11.11
CA ILE A 90 5.16 4.40 -10.91
C ILE A 90 5.49 3.42 -12.06
N CYS A 91 4.72 3.41 -13.13
CA CYS A 91 4.90 2.57 -14.32
C CYS A 91 4.45 3.38 -15.55
N CYS A 92 4.92 3.20 -16.78
CA CYS A 92 5.73 2.12 -17.36
C CYS A 92 6.76 2.66 -18.37
N ASN A 93 6.59 3.93 -18.75
CA ASN A 93 7.44 4.63 -19.70
C ASN A 93 8.72 5.14 -19.04
N TYR A 94 8.66 5.44 -17.75
CA TYR A 94 9.75 6.03 -16.97
C TYR A 94 10.29 5.09 -15.90
N GLY A 95 10.15 3.79 -16.11
CA GLY A 95 10.56 2.77 -15.15
C GLY A 95 9.50 1.70 -15.01
N LYS A 96 9.90 0.56 -14.45
CA LYS A 96 8.98 -0.55 -14.18
C LYS A 96 8.74 -0.69 -12.68
N GLY A 97 8.28 0.40 -12.07
CA GLY A 97 7.82 0.35 -10.69
C GLY A 97 6.46 -0.34 -10.61
N GLU A 98 6.19 -0.89 -9.43
CA GLU A 98 4.95 -1.58 -9.09
C GLU A 98 4.82 -1.66 -7.57
N TYR A 99 3.63 -1.93 -7.07
CA TYR A 99 3.44 -2.29 -5.67
C TYR A 99 2.51 -3.49 -5.52
N SER A 100 2.68 -4.22 -4.42
CA SER A 100 1.76 -5.26 -4.00
C SER A 100 1.46 -5.15 -2.50
N LEU A 101 0.21 -5.46 -2.15
CA LEU A 101 -0.27 -5.53 -0.78
C LEU A 101 -0.55 -6.98 -0.42
N ALA A 102 -0.10 -7.42 0.75
CA ALA A 102 -0.39 -8.76 1.27
C ALA A 102 -0.88 -8.74 2.72
N LEU A 103 -1.70 -9.73 3.06
CA LEU A 103 -2.15 -10.03 4.42
C LEU A 103 -1.70 -11.44 4.79
N ASN A 104 -0.90 -11.59 5.84
CA ASN A 104 -0.30 -12.88 6.25
C ASN A 104 0.28 -13.64 5.04
N ASP A 105 1.13 -12.97 4.27
CA ASP A 105 1.79 -13.46 3.05
C ASP A 105 0.88 -13.77 1.85
N GLN A 106 -0.44 -13.59 1.96
CA GLN A 106 -1.35 -13.67 0.82
C GLN A 106 -1.48 -12.31 0.12
N GLU A 107 -1.07 -12.23 -1.15
CA GLU A 107 -1.30 -11.05 -1.98
C GLU A 107 -2.81 -10.78 -2.13
N ILE A 108 -3.23 -9.56 -1.77
CA ILE A 108 -4.61 -9.08 -1.88
C ILE A 108 -4.79 -8.06 -3.02
N HIS A 109 -3.69 -7.43 -3.45
CA HIS A 109 -3.71 -6.43 -4.52
C HIS A 109 -2.31 -6.22 -5.11
N ARG A 110 -2.27 -5.84 -6.40
CA ARG A 110 -1.08 -5.41 -7.12
C ARG A 110 -1.44 -4.26 -8.06
N GLY A 111 -0.61 -3.24 -8.11
CA GLY A 111 -0.85 -2.02 -8.86
C GLY A 111 0.44 -1.32 -9.29
N GLY A 112 0.30 -0.13 -9.87
CA GLY A 112 1.43 0.69 -10.33
C GLY A 112 1.16 1.52 -11.59
N GLU A 113 0.19 1.11 -12.41
CA GLU A 113 -0.27 1.86 -13.58
C GLU A 113 -1.48 2.73 -13.20
N PHE A 114 -1.20 3.89 -12.61
CA PHE A 114 -2.18 4.91 -12.26
C PHE A 114 -1.64 6.28 -12.65
N ASN A 115 -2.50 7.31 -12.72
CA ASN A 115 -2.01 8.67 -12.96
C ASN A 115 -1.53 9.30 -11.65
N ARG A 116 -2.42 10.03 -10.96
CA ARG A 116 -2.08 10.70 -9.69
C ARG A 116 -2.14 9.79 -8.47
N LYS A 117 -3.07 8.84 -8.44
CA LYS A 117 -3.33 8.00 -7.26
C LYS A 117 -4.03 6.70 -7.62
N GLU A 118 -3.81 5.69 -6.78
CA GLU A 118 -4.57 4.44 -6.74
C GLU A 118 -4.98 4.17 -5.29
N GLN A 119 -6.13 3.54 -5.10
CA GLN A 119 -6.65 3.22 -3.77
C GLN A 119 -7.16 1.79 -3.69
N THR A 120 -6.95 1.16 -2.54
CA THR A 120 -7.40 -0.21 -2.26
C THR A 120 -8.06 -0.25 -0.90
N LYS A 121 -9.34 -0.63 -0.88
CA LYS A 121 -10.07 -0.94 0.34
C LYS A 121 -10.01 -2.44 0.62
N PHE A 122 -9.68 -2.82 1.84
CA PHE A 122 -9.66 -4.23 2.25
C PHE A 122 -10.08 -4.41 3.71
N GLU A 123 -10.45 -5.63 4.07
CA GLU A 123 -10.69 -6.04 5.46
C GLU A 123 -9.54 -6.94 5.92
N ALA A 124 -8.99 -6.67 7.10
CA ALA A 124 -7.90 -7.46 7.67
C ALA A 124 -8.45 -8.73 8.32
N ILE A 125 -8.49 -9.84 7.58
CA ILE A 125 -9.03 -11.11 8.09
C ILE A 125 -7.90 -12.12 8.24
N SER A 126 -7.80 -12.77 9.40
CA SER A 126 -6.76 -13.78 9.68
C SER A 126 -6.92 -15.08 8.87
N SER A 127 -8.11 -15.33 8.32
CA SER A 127 -8.48 -16.54 7.57
C SER A 127 -8.01 -16.58 6.10
N TYR A 128 -7.26 -15.60 5.63
CA TYR A 128 -6.57 -15.70 4.33
C TYR A 128 -5.51 -16.83 4.32
N SER A 129 -5.12 -17.34 5.48
CA SER A 129 -4.31 -18.56 5.57
C SER A 129 -5.15 -19.84 5.42
N ASN A 130 -5.07 -20.45 4.22
CA ASN A 130 -5.54 -21.80 3.86
C ASN A 130 -7.07 -22.07 3.88
N THR A 131 -7.70 -21.94 2.70
CA THR A 131 -8.71 -22.92 2.26
C THR A 131 -8.49 -23.26 0.78
N ASN A 132 -8.54 -24.55 0.44
CA ASN A 132 -8.64 -25.03 -0.95
C ASN A 132 -9.66 -24.18 -1.74
N ALA A 133 -9.27 -23.74 -2.95
CA ALA A 133 -10.04 -22.92 -3.88
C ALA A 133 -11.52 -23.33 -4.10
N PRO A 134 -12.36 -22.48 -4.74
CA PRO A 134 -12.65 -21.06 -4.54
C PRO A 134 -14.12 -20.84 -4.09
N PRO A 135 -14.48 -19.66 -3.54
CA PRO A 135 -15.30 -18.77 -4.34
C PRO A 135 -14.90 -17.29 -4.20
N GLY A 136 -14.60 -16.67 -5.34
CA GLY A 136 -14.59 -15.22 -5.61
C GLY A 136 -14.34 -14.29 -4.43
N ILE A 137 -13.08 -13.96 -4.19
CA ILE A 137 -12.73 -12.73 -3.47
C ILE A 137 -13.41 -11.59 -4.22
N LYS A 138 -14.43 -10.97 -3.61
CA LYS A 138 -14.96 -9.70 -4.10
C LYS A 138 -13.96 -8.61 -3.73
N VAL A 139 -12.81 -8.61 -4.40
CA VAL A 139 -12.03 -7.37 -4.51
C VAL A 139 -12.94 -6.45 -5.30
N VAL A 140 -13.57 -5.48 -4.64
CA VAL A 140 -14.15 -4.34 -5.35
C VAL A 140 -12.94 -3.51 -5.78
N THR A 141 -12.25 -3.95 -6.83
CA THR A 141 -11.41 -3.06 -7.60
C THR A 141 -12.38 -2.04 -8.19
N GLU A 142 -12.29 -0.80 -7.74
CA GLU A 142 -12.82 0.27 -8.56
C GLU A 142 -12.18 0.14 -9.95
N PRO A 143 -12.94 0.32 -11.05
CA PRO A 143 -12.40 0.21 -12.38
C PRO A 143 -11.17 1.12 -12.51
N LYS A 144 -10.13 0.64 -13.22
CA LYS A 144 -8.98 1.46 -13.66
C LYS A 144 -9.52 2.82 -14.08
N GLY A 145 -9.21 3.84 -13.29
CA GLY A 145 -9.92 5.11 -13.27
C GLY A 145 -9.90 5.82 -14.63
N GLY A 146 -10.91 5.56 -15.45
CA GLY A 146 -11.35 6.48 -16.47
C GLY A 146 -12.02 7.65 -15.78
N ASN A 147 -11.31 8.78 -15.74
CA ASN A 147 -11.80 10.14 -15.53
C ASN A 147 -13.11 10.30 -14.70
N LEU A 148 -12.97 10.51 -13.40
CA LEU A 148 -13.94 11.29 -12.63
C LEU A 148 -13.19 12.47 -12.00
N ASP A 149 -13.32 13.59 -12.69
CA ASP A 149 -13.20 14.94 -12.16
C ASP A 149 -13.64 15.00 -10.68
N SER A 150 -12.70 15.34 -9.81
CA SER A 150 -12.93 15.57 -8.38
C SER A 150 -11.87 16.54 -7.86
N THR A 151 -11.90 17.76 -8.39
CA THR A 151 -11.02 18.87 -7.98
C THR A 151 -11.22 19.34 -6.55
N ASN A 152 -12.15 18.80 -5.77
CA ASN A 152 -12.52 19.41 -4.49
C ASN A 152 -12.03 18.64 -3.24
N GLU A 153 -11.80 17.32 -3.30
CA GLU A 153 -11.34 16.56 -2.12
C GLU A 153 -9.81 16.53 -2.01
N ASP A 154 -9.11 16.65 -3.13
CA ASP A 154 -7.64 16.62 -3.16
C ASP A 154 -7.00 18.00 -2.88
N GLU A 155 -7.74 19.11 -3.02
CA GLU A 155 -7.27 20.47 -2.66
C GLU A 155 -7.35 20.72 -1.15
N GLU A 156 -8.34 20.13 -0.47
CA GLU A 156 -8.49 20.25 0.98
C GLU A 156 -7.31 19.59 1.73
N GLU A 157 -6.78 18.47 1.23
CA GLU A 157 -5.61 17.78 1.78
C GLU A 157 -4.31 18.60 1.63
N GLU A 158 -4.12 19.32 0.52
CA GLU A 158 -2.98 20.24 0.36
C GLU A 158 -3.10 21.48 1.28
N LEU A 159 -4.33 21.88 1.61
CA LEU A 159 -4.60 22.98 2.54
C LEU A 159 -4.44 22.54 4.01
N LEU A 160 -4.85 21.31 4.36
CA LEU A 160 -4.71 20.75 5.71
C LEU A 160 -3.25 20.42 6.05
N SER A 161 -2.44 19.97 5.08
CA SER A 161 -1.00 19.72 5.29
C SER A 161 -0.18 21.00 5.48
N LYS A 162 -0.75 22.18 5.20
CA LYS A 162 -0.13 23.51 5.40
C LYS A 162 -0.49 24.13 6.75
N LEU A 163 -1.31 23.49 7.57
CA LEU A 163 -1.61 24.00 8.92
C LEU A 163 -0.43 23.72 9.87
N PRO A 164 0.03 24.73 10.65
CA PRO A 164 1.06 24.51 11.65
C PRO A 164 0.53 23.55 12.72
N HIS A 165 1.29 22.49 13.00
CA HIS A 165 1.00 21.57 14.08
C HIS A 165 1.18 22.34 15.40
N ASN A 166 0.10 22.50 16.17
CA ASN A 166 0.12 23.09 17.50
C ASN A 166 0.35 22.01 18.57
#